data_AF-A0A345JQV6-F1
#
_entry.id   AF-A0A345JQV6-F1
#
_cell.length_a   1.000
_cell.length_b   1.000
_cell.length_c   1.000
_cell.angle_alpha   90.00
_cell.angle_beta   90.00
_cell.angle_gamma   90.00
#
_symmetry.space_group_name_H-M   'P 1'
#
loop_
_entity.id
_entity.type
_entity.pdbx_description
1 polymer ?
#
loop_
_entity_poly.entity_id
_entity_poly.type
_entity_poly.pdbx_seq_one_letter_code
_entity_poly.pdbx_strand_id
1 'polypeptide(L)'
;MYSEKDIGLEYKSENLKTRPIMEEDRDFWYDLHASESVCKYFRDGKTRSAEQVKAQFDRSLARFKNGDPRYLHVIEQLIEDRWIKVGTVVLGGSSEPKFLECAMITHPAYDTENNQYLDIAFENKTLELEDQKRVKNSIHPIWGQKNATRILQWGLENYIPYILKTKVNHSWENEQGEVFQEVFDGSQYIGIYATATNPASMKVLKNYGFTEEGKSECNWGSKYIYKYLFKI
;
A
#
# COMPACT_ATOMS: atom_id res chain seq x y z
N MET A 1 -14.17 14.18 12.03
CA MET A 1 -13.29 15.10 12.79
C MET A 1 -12.14 14.23 13.28
N TYR A 2 -10.92 14.44 12.76
CA TYR A 2 -9.74 13.61 13.02
C TYR A 2 -9.39 13.68 14.51
N SER A 3 -9.09 12.55 15.14
CA SER A 3 -8.79 12.56 16.57
C SER A 3 -7.31 12.88 16.79
N GLU A 4 -6.96 13.59 17.86
CA GLU A 4 -5.56 13.88 18.21
C GLU A 4 -4.69 12.60 18.39
N LYS A 5 -5.30 11.41 18.44
CA LYS A 5 -4.63 10.11 18.50
C LYS A 5 -3.99 9.67 17.17
N ASP A 6 -4.28 10.34 16.06
CA ASP A 6 -3.76 9.97 14.74
C ASP A 6 -2.35 10.55 14.46
N ILE A 7 -1.87 11.45 15.33
CA ILE A 7 -0.51 12.01 15.28
C ILE A 7 0.50 10.90 15.60
N GLY A 8 1.10 10.32 14.56
CA GLY A 8 2.07 9.20 14.65
C GLY A 8 1.74 7.99 13.77
N LEU A 9 0.53 7.95 13.22
CA LEU A 9 0.09 6.95 12.25
C LEU A 9 0.33 7.37 10.80
N GLU A 10 1.00 8.49 10.59
CA GLU A 10 1.45 8.96 9.29
C GLU A 10 2.97 8.86 9.22
N TYR A 11 3.49 8.40 8.08
CA TYR A 11 4.89 8.59 7.75
C TYR A 11 5.07 10.01 7.20
N LYS A 12 6.10 10.73 7.63
CA LYS A 12 6.45 12.03 7.05
C LYS A 12 7.96 12.21 6.99
N SER A 13 8.47 12.46 5.80
CA SER A 13 9.83 12.91 5.52
C SER A 13 9.81 14.18 4.65
N GLU A 14 10.99 14.66 4.27
CA GLU A 14 11.18 15.81 3.38
C GLU A 14 10.46 15.67 2.02
N ASN A 15 10.37 14.44 1.49
CA ASN A 15 9.90 14.19 0.12
C ASN A 15 8.88 13.04 0.00
N LEU A 16 8.52 12.40 1.10
CA LEU A 16 7.60 11.28 1.10
C LEU A 16 6.73 11.34 2.35
N LYS A 17 5.43 11.14 2.20
CA LYS A 17 4.53 11.02 3.34
C LYS A 17 3.42 10.02 3.05
N THR A 18 2.82 9.50 4.12
CA THR A 18 1.58 8.74 4.03
C THR A 18 0.51 9.44 4.84
N ARG A 19 -0.74 9.28 4.43
CA ARG A 19 -1.90 9.75 5.19
C ARG A 19 -3.06 8.76 5.05
N PRO A 20 -4.00 8.70 6.01
CA PRO A 20 -5.22 7.92 5.85
C PRO A 20 -5.94 8.26 4.55
N ILE A 21 -6.54 7.24 3.93
CA ILE A 21 -7.38 7.43 2.74
C ILE A 21 -8.63 8.24 3.07
N MET A 22 -9.01 9.14 2.18
CA MET A 22 -10.19 10.01 2.28
C MET A 22 -11.12 9.78 1.10
N GLU A 23 -12.34 10.33 1.19
CA GLU A 23 -13.36 10.15 0.14
C GLU A 23 -12.88 10.69 -1.21
N GLU A 24 -12.16 11.82 -1.23
CA GLU A 24 -11.58 12.39 -2.45
C GLU A 24 -10.45 11.55 -3.09
N ASP A 25 -10.01 10.47 -2.46
CA ASP A 25 -9.00 9.56 -3.01
C ASP A 25 -9.62 8.38 -3.78
N ARG A 26 -10.95 8.34 -3.89
CA ARG A 26 -11.68 7.23 -4.53
C ARG A 26 -11.26 6.99 -5.96
N ASP A 27 -11.27 8.03 -6.79
CA ASP A 27 -10.91 7.91 -8.21
C ASP A 27 -9.45 7.47 -8.36
N PHE A 28 -8.56 8.02 -7.54
CA PHE A 28 -7.15 7.61 -7.51
C PHE A 28 -6.98 6.12 -7.15
N TRP A 29 -7.74 5.61 -6.18
CA TRP A 29 -7.73 4.19 -5.82
C TRP A 29 -8.21 3.30 -6.97
N TYR A 30 -9.24 3.73 -7.70
CA TYR A 30 -9.76 3.01 -8.87
C TYR A 30 -8.76 3.02 -10.03
N ASP A 31 -8.14 4.16 -10.32
CA ASP A 31 -7.14 4.30 -11.38
C ASP A 31 -5.92 3.40 -11.13
N LEU A 32 -5.43 3.32 -9.88
CA LEU A 32 -4.36 2.39 -9.50
C LEU A 32 -4.71 0.93 -9.83
N HIS A 33 -5.96 0.52 -9.57
CA HIS A 33 -6.40 -0.85 -9.78
C HIS A 33 -6.77 -1.15 -11.25
N ALA A 34 -7.05 -0.12 -12.04
CA ALA A 34 -7.27 -0.26 -13.48
C ALA A 34 -5.95 -0.33 -14.28
N SER A 35 -4.83 0.16 -13.74
CA SER A 35 -3.54 0.18 -14.44
C SER A 35 -2.85 -1.19 -14.46
N GLU A 36 -2.45 -1.62 -15.65
CA GLU A 36 -1.78 -2.89 -15.87
C GLU A 36 -0.35 -2.89 -15.32
N SER A 37 0.47 -1.86 -15.57
CA SER A 37 1.84 -1.80 -14.98
C SER A 37 1.82 -1.90 -13.46
N VAL A 38 0.83 -1.25 -12.85
CA VAL A 38 0.66 -1.17 -11.41
C VAL A 38 0.21 -2.53 -10.85
N CYS A 39 -0.82 -3.13 -11.46
CA CYS A 39 -1.37 -4.40 -10.99
C CYS A 39 -0.55 -5.63 -11.36
N LYS A 40 0.26 -5.58 -12.42
CA LYS A 40 1.09 -6.70 -12.90
C LYS A 40 1.91 -7.35 -11.77
N TYR A 41 2.41 -6.54 -10.83
CA TYR A 41 3.21 -7.01 -9.71
C TYR A 41 2.45 -7.11 -8.39
N PHE A 42 1.14 -6.87 -8.38
CA PHE A 42 0.31 -6.84 -7.20
C PHE A 42 -0.58 -8.09 -7.09
N ARG A 43 -0.49 -8.81 -5.96
CA ARG A 43 -1.29 -9.99 -5.61
C ARG A 43 -1.35 -11.07 -6.72
N ASP A 44 -2.40 -11.06 -7.53
CA ASP A 44 -2.69 -12.04 -8.60
C ASP A 44 -2.35 -11.52 -10.00
N GLY A 45 -1.85 -10.28 -10.10
CA GLY A 45 -1.47 -9.69 -11.37
C GLY A 45 -2.63 -9.15 -12.21
N LYS A 46 -3.85 -9.08 -11.64
CA LYS A 46 -5.06 -8.68 -12.36
C LYS A 46 -5.43 -7.23 -12.06
N THR A 47 -5.80 -6.50 -13.09
CA THR A 47 -6.53 -5.24 -12.95
C THR A 47 -7.93 -5.52 -12.40
N ARG A 48 -8.55 -4.50 -11.79
CA ARG A 48 -9.88 -4.58 -11.19
C ARG A 48 -10.69 -3.36 -11.57
N SER A 49 -11.98 -3.55 -11.80
CA SER A 49 -12.92 -2.44 -12.02
C SER A 49 -13.21 -1.71 -10.71
N ALA A 50 -13.77 -0.50 -10.82
CA ALA A 50 -14.21 0.30 -9.68
C ALA A 50 -15.14 -0.51 -8.76
N GLU A 51 -16.10 -1.23 -9.33
CA GLU A 51 -17.08 -2.04 -8.59
C GLU A 51 -16.39 -3.15 -7.77
N GLN A 52 -15.33 -3.76 -8.31
CA GLN A 52 -14.61 -4.85 -7.65
C GLN A 52 -13.78 -4.37 -6.44
N VAL A 53 -13.33 -3.11 -6.44
CA VAL A 53 -12.46 -2.57 -5.38
C VAL A 53 -13.18 -1.57 -4.47
N LYS A 54 -14.39 -1.17 -4.81
CA LYS A 54 -15.22 -0.26 -4.02
C LYS A 54 -15.43 -0.74 -2.59
N ALA A 55 -15.81 -2.01 -2.40
CA ALA A 55 -16.01 -2.58 -1.07
C ALA A 55 -14.73 -2.65 -0.22
N GLN A 56 -13.53 -2.55 -0.82
CA GLN A 56 -12.27 -2.46 -0.07
C GLN A 56 -11.99 -1.01 0.36
N PHE A 57 -12.30 -0.05 -0.52
CA PHE A 57 -12.22 1.38 -0.25
C PHE A 57 -13.18 1.80 0.86
N ASP A 58 -14.47 1.49 0.73
CA ASP A 58 -15.51 1.87 1.70
C ASP A 58 -15.22 1.31 3.09
N ARG A 59 -14.75 0.06 3.16
CA ARG A 59 -14.34 -0.58 4.41
C ARG A 59 -13.15 0.13 5.04
N SER A 60 -12.20 0.59 4.24
CA SER A 60 -11.04 1.34 4.74
C SER A 60 -11.48 2.70 5.31
N LEU A 61 -12.38 3.41 4.63
CA LEU A 61 -12.97 4.66 5.15
C LEU A 61 -13.74 4.43 6.46
N ALA A 62 -14.53 3.36 6.52
CA ALA A 62 -15.30 3.01 7.71
C ALA A 62 -14.36 2.70 8.89
N ARG A 63 -13.34 1.86 8.68
CA ARG A 63 -12.33 1.55 9.71
C ARG A 63 -11.66 2.81 10.23
N PHE A 64 -11.24 3.67 9.32
CA PHE A 64 -10.59 4.93 9.69
C PHE A 64 -11.51 5.81 10.55
N LYS A 65 -12.76 6.04 10.12
CA LYS A 65 -13.75 6.83 10.88
C LYS A 65 -14.04 6.26 12.28
N ASN A 66 -13.84 4.97 12.46
CA ASN A 66 -14.09 4.27 13.72
C ASN A 66 -12.82 4.00 14.56
N GLY A 67 -11.66 4.51 14.15
CA GLY A 67 -10.41 4.32 14.89
C GLY A 67 -9.83 2.90 14.82
N ASP A 68 -10.26 2.09 13.85
CA ASP A 68 -9.60 0.82 13.53
C ASP A 68 -8.42 1.08 12.58
N PRO A 69 -7.17 0.81 12.96
CA PRO A 69 -5.98 1.13 12.18
C PRO A 69 -5.76 0.26 10.92
N ARG A 70 -6.63 -0.70 10.60
CA ARG A 70 -6.46 -1.57 9.41
C ARG A 70 -7.01 -0.95 8.13
N TYR A 71 -6.76 0.34 7.92
CA TYR A 71 -7.17 1.09 6.73
C TYR A 71 -6.01 1.37 5.76
N LEU A 72 -6.37 1.74 4.53
CA LEU A 72 -5.46 2.18 3.49
C LEU A 72 -4.86 3.54 3.81
N HIS A 73 -3.59 3.69 3.49
CA HIS A 73 -2.90 4.98 3.42
C HIS A 73 -2.64 5.35 1.97
N VAL A 74 -2.83 6.62 1.64
CA VAL A 74 -2.31 7.22 0.40
C VAL A 74 -0.84 7.56 0.61
N ILE A 75 -0.01 7.22 -0.37
CA ILE A 75 1.40 7.58 -0.43
C ILE A 75 1.51 8.83 -1.30
N GLU A 76 2.10 9.89 -0.75
CA GLU A 76 2.35 11.14 -1.47
C GLU A 76 3.85 11.41 -1.54
N GLN A 77 4.33 11.79 -2.72
CA GLN A 77 5.72 12.15 -2.96
C GLN A 77 5.82 13.62 -3.39
N LEU A 78 6.81 14.33 -2.89
CA LEU A 78 7.11 15.69 -3.34
C LEU A 78 7.83 15.63 -4.68
N ILE A 79 7.21 16.19 -5.72
CA ILE A 79 7.72 16.27 -7.09
C ILE A 79 7.54 17.70 -7.57
N GLU A 80 8.64 18.40 -7.89
CA GLU A 80 8.63 19.81 -8.31
C GLU A 80 7.75 20.69 -7.39
N ASP A 81 8.02 20.62 -6.08
CA ASP A 81 7.32 21.35 -5.01
C ASP A 81 5.82 21.04 -4.85
N ARG A 82 5.32 20.00 -5.52
CA ARG A 82 3.93 19.53 -5.41
C ARG A 82 3.88 18.15 -4.75
N TRP A 83 2.94 17.96 -3.83
CA TRP A 83 2.63 16.64 -3.29
C TRP A 83 1.76 15.88 -4.28
N ILE A 84 2.31 14.85 -4.89
CA ILE A 84 1.63 14.00 -5.87
C ILE A 84 1.25 12.68 -5.20
N LYS A 85 0.01 12.22 -5.38
CA LYS A 85 -0.43 10.90 -4.94
C LYS A 85 0.23 9.86 -5.84
N VAL A 86 1.06 8.99 -5.29
CA VAL A 86 1.86 8.05 -6.08
C VAL A 86 1.50 6.59 -5.85
N GLY A 87 0.80 6.29 -4.76
CA GLY A 87 0.27 4.95 -4.54
C GLY A 87 -0.51 4.83 -3.25
N THR A 88 -0.71 3.59 -2.82
CA THR A 88 -1.32 3.27 -1.53
C THR A 88 -0.57 2.14 -0.83
N VAL A 89 -0.69 2.10 0.50
CA VAL A 89 -0.19 1.01 1.34
C VAL A 89 -1.25 0.63 2.36
N VAL A 90 -1.38 -0.66 2.64
CA VAL A 90 -2.09 -1.19 3.81
C VAL A 90 -1.15 -2.08 4.61
N LEU A 91 -1.17 -1.86 5.91
CA LEU A 91 -0.56 -2.71 6.92
C LEU A 91 -1.71 -3.15 7.84
N GLY A 92 -2.50 -4.13 7.42
CA GLY A 92 -3.80 -4.39 8.03
C GLY A 92 -4.54 -5.57 7.39
N GLY A 93 -5.66 -5.97 8.00
CA GLY A 93 -6.59 -7.05 7.57
C GLY A 93 -6.15 -7.97 6.43
N SER A 94 -5.65 -9.17 6.78
CA SER A 94 -5.32 -10.23 5.82
C SER A 94 -6.47 -11.22 5.62
N SER A 95 -6.45 -11.93 4.49
CA SER A 95 -7.21 -13.18 4.30
C SER A 95 -6.62 -14.35 5.10
N GLU A 96 -5.36 -14.25 5.53
CA GLU A 96 -4.70 -15.24 6.38
C GLU A 96 -5.09 -15.02 7.86
N PRO A 97 -5.70 -16.02 8.53
CA PRO A 97 -6.14 -15.88 9.92
C PRO A 97 -4.99 -15.48 10.86
N LYS A 98 -5.23 -14.47 11.71
CA LYS A 98 -4.26 -13.91 12.68
C LYS A 98 -3.01 -13.24 12.07
N PHE A 99 -2.98 -13.00 10.76
CA PHE A 99 -1.92 -12.21 10.13
C PHE A 99 -2.46 -10.87 9.63
N LEU A 100 -1.64 -9.81 9.72
CA LEU A 100 -1.90 -8.54 9.04
C LEU A 100 -1.39 -8.64 7.61
N GLU A 101 -2.05 -8.03 6.62
CA GLU A 101 -1.51 -7.94 5.27
C GLU A 101 -0.58 -6.74 5.17
N CYS A 102 0.58 -6.91 4.52
CA CYS A 102 1.39 -5.81 4.02
C CYS A 102 1.28 -5.79 2.50
N ALA A 103 0.48 -4.86 1.99
CA ALA A 103 0.21 -4.70 0.57
C ALA A 103 0.43 -3.24 0.17
N MET A 104 1.18 -3.03 -0.90
CA MET A 104 1.51 -1.69 -1.41
C MET A 104 1.49 -1.74 -2.92
N ILE A 105 0.96 -0.67 -3.50
CA ILE A 105 0.79 -0.52 -4.94
C ILE A 105 1.04 0.94 -5.30
N THR A 106 1.89 1.20 -6.29
CA THR A 106 2.27 2.57 -6.70
C THR A 106 2.40 2.66 -8.22
N HIS A 107 2.14 3.84 -8.77
CA HIS A 107 2.49 4.13 -10.15
C HIS A 107 4.00 4.00 -10.38
N PRO A 108 4.44 3.64 -11.60
CA PRO A 108 5.87 3.56 -11.92
C PRO A 108 6.54 4.93 -12.02
N ALA A 109 5.89 5.90 -12.66
CA ALA A 109 6.38 7.26 -12.85
C ALA A 109 5.25 8.28 -13.03
N TYR A 110 5.62 9.56 -12.95
CA TYR A 110 4.73 10.71 -13.14
C TYR A 110 5.35 11.70 -14.14
N ASP A 111 4.55 12.20 -15.08
CA ASP A 111 4.94 13.25 -16.03
C ASP A 111 4.36 14.60 -15.59
N THR A 112 5.22 15.50 -15.15
CA THR A 112 4.83 16.83 -14.66
C THR A 112 4.38 17.78 -15.75
N GLU A 113 4.85 17.59 -16.99
CA GLU A 113 4.50 18.42 -18.16
C GLU A 113 3.04 18.19 -18.54
N ASN A 114 2.62 16.92 -18.58
CA ASN A 114 1.27 16.52 -18.98
C ASN A 114 0.35 16.19 -17.80
N ASN A 115 0.85 16.30 -16.57
CA ASN A 115 0.12 16.04 -15.32
C ASN A 115 -0.56 14.66 -15.31
N GLN A 116 0.19 13.62 -15.68
CA GLN A 116 -0.33 12.26 -15.86
C GLN A 116 0.61 11.20 -15.28
N TYR A 117 0.04 10.08 -14.85
CA TYR A 117 0.83 8.89 -14.49
C TYR A 117 1.26 8.15 -15.75
N LEU A 118 2.46 7.59 -15.71
CA LEU A 118 2.99 6.83 -16.84
C LEU A 118 3.00 5.34 -16.53
N ASP A 119 2.37 4.57 -17.40
CA ASP A 119 2.38 3.10 -17.42
C ASP A 119 3.66 2.61 -18.14
N ILE A 120 4.82 2.90 -17.55
CA ILE A 120 6.12 2.48 -18.10
C ILE A 120 6.73 1.47 -17.14
N ALA A 121 6.92 0.23 -17.61
CA ALA A 121 7.67 -0.77 -16.86
C ALA A 121 9.15 -0.37 -16.85
N PHE A 122 9.62 0.23 -15.75
CA PHE A 122 11.06 0.38 -15.52
C PHE A 122 11.63 -1.00 -15.18
N GLU A 123 11.96 -1.79 -16.20
CA GLU A 123 12.62 -3.09 -16.03
C GLU A 123 14.01 -2.89 -15.43
N ASN A 124 14.14 -2.98 -14.09
CA ASN A 124 15.34 -3.28 -13.29
C ASN A 124 16.71 -2.70 -13.67
N LYS A 125 16.78 -1.79 -14.62
CA LYS A 125 17.92 -0.95 -14.86
C LYS A 125 17.71 0.21 -13.91
N THR A 126 18.55 0.30 -12.89
CA THR A 126 19.21 1.58 -12.62
C THR A 126 19.32 2.28 -13.95
N LEU A 127 18.50 3.32 -14.20
CA LEU A 127 18.50 4.01 -15.48
C LEU A 127 19.96 4.29 -15.80
N GLU A 128 20.50 3.57 -16.79
CA GLU A 128 21.83 3.83 -17.30
C GLU A 128 21.86 5.33 -17.59
N LEU A 129 22.97 6.01 -17.28
CA LEU A 129 23.07 7.47 -17.41
C LEU A 129 22.65 8.00 -18.80
N GLU A 130 22.67 7.14 -19.82
CA GLU A 130 22.21 7.43 -21.18
C GLU A 130 20.69 7.34 -21.36
N ASP A 131 19.99 6.44 -20.66
CA ASP A 131 18.54 6.34 -20.70
C ASP A 131 17.88 7.46 -19.87
N GLN A 132 18.56 7.95 -18.80
CA GLN A 132 18.15 9.18 -18.10
C GLN A 132 18.11 10.40 -19.02
N LYS A 133 18.96 10.45 -20.06
CA LYS A 133 18.95 11.55 -21.05
C LYS A 133 17.78 11.47 -22.05
N ARG A 134 17.13 10.31 -22.18
CA ARG A 134 15.95 10.11 -23.05
C ARG A 134 14.62 10.33 -22.33
N VAL A 135 14.61 10.17 -21.02
CA VAL A 135 13.50 10.52 -20.16
C VAL A 135 13.44 12.05 -20.16
N LYS A 136 12.35 12.63 -20.68
CA LYS A 136 12.12 14.09 -20.61
C LYS A 136 12.37 14.55 -19.17
N ASN A 137 12.93 15.73 -18.96
CA ASN A 137 13.14 16.32 -17.62
C ASN A 137 11.86 16.37 -16.77
N SER A 138 10.67 16.27 -17.40
CA SER A 138 9.36 16.23 -16.74
C SER A 138 8.95 14.86 -16.20
N ILE A 139 9.67 13.77 -16.51
CA ILE A 139 9.29 12.42 -16.09
C ILE A 139 10.04 12.04 -14.83
N HIS A 140 9.29 11.81 -13.75
CA HIS A 140 9.79 11.50 -12.42
C HIS A 140 9.53 10.04 -12.08
N PRO A 141 10.57 9.18 -11.96
CA PRO A 141 10.39 7.79 -11.57
C PRO A 141 10.00 7.70 -10.10
N ILE A 142 8.91 6.98 -9.80
CA ILE A 142 8.43 6.72 -8.43
C ILE A 142 9.08 5.43 -7.91
N TRP A 143 9.15 4.40 -8.76
CA TRP A 143 9.88 3.17 -8.45
C TRP A 143 11.39 3.44 -8.35
N GLY A 144 12.09 2.67 -7.53
CA GLY A 144 13.54 2.81 -7.33
C GLY A 144 13.97 3.83 -6.27
N GLN A 145 13.07 4.67 -5.75
CA GLN A 145 13.39 5.68 -4.72
C GLN A 145 13.43 5.15 -3.28
N LYS A 146 13.50 3.82 -3.09
CA LYS A 146 13.43 3.16 -1.77
C LYS A 146 12.20 3.57 -0.92
N ASN A 147 11.13 4.10 -1.54
CA ASN A 147 9.89 4.48 -0.84
C ASN A 147 9.31 3.28 -0.10
N ALA A 148 9.28 2.12 -0.77
CA ALA A 148 8.85 0.85 -0.21
C ALA A 148 9.56 0.47 1.10
N THR A 149 10.90 0.59 1.11
CA THR A 149 11.76 0.33 2.27
C THR A 149 11.41 1.26 3.43
N ARG A 150 11.32 2.56 3.16
CA ARG A 150 11.03 3.59 4.19
C ARG A 150 9.66 3.38 4.83
N ILE A 151 8.64 3.11 4.01
CA ILE A 151 7.27 2.88 4.46
C ILE A 151 7.17 1.57 5.25
N LEU A 152 7.78 0.47 4.77
CA LEU A 152 7.77 -0.80 5.51
C LEU A 152 8.46 -0.67 6.87
N GLN A 153 9.60 0.01 6.93
CA GLN A 153 10.30 0.28 8.18
C GLN A 153 9.42 1.04 9.17
N TRP A 154 8.88 2.18 8.74
CA TRP A 154 7.96 2.97 9.56
C TRP A 154 6.78 2.14 10.05
N GLY A 155 6.22 1.33 9.15
CA GLY A 155 5.14 0.40 9.43
C GLY A 155 5.47 -0.56 10.57
N LEU A 156 6.60 -1.25 10.48
CA LEU A 156 7.06 -2.20 11.49
C LEU A 156 7.38 -1.53 12.83
N GLU A 157 7.98 -0.35 12.81
CA GLU A 157 8.46 0.35 14.02
C GLU A 157 7.36 1.10 14.77
N ASN A 158 6.36 1.63 14.06
CA ASN A 158 5.38 2.57 14.63
C ASN A 158 3.95 2.06 14.45
N TYR A 159 3.59 1.71 13.22
CA TYR A 159 2.19 1.42 12.87
C TYR A 159 1.72 0.07 13.43
N ILE A 160 2.50 -0.98 13.24
CA ILE A 160 2.18 -2.34 13.72
C ILE A 160 2.05 -2.37 15.25
N PRO A 161 2.98 -1.81 16.05
CA PRO A 161 2.80 -1.72 17.50
C PRO A 161 1.51 -1.01 17.93
N TYR A 162 1.06 -0.01 17.17
CA TYR A 162 -0.22 0.64 17.43
C TYR A 162 -1.41 -0.29 17.14
N ILE A 163 -1.39 -0.98 15.99
CA ILE A 163 -2.41 -1.98 15.64
C ILE A 163 -2.54 -3.01 16.76
N LEU A 164 -1.43 -3.59 17.22
CA LEU A 164 -1.43 -4.65 18.23
C LEU A 164 -1.99 -4.23 19.59
N LYS A 165 -1.93 -2.93 19.93
CA LYS A 165 -2.49 -2.36 21.17
C LYS A 165 -3.95 -1.93 21.03
N THR A 166 -4.46 -1.84 19.81
CA THR A 166 -5.79 -1.28 19.55
C THR A 166 -6.88 -2.32 19.75
N LYS A 167 -7.93 -1.92 20.47
CA LYS A 167 -9.18 -2.66 20.62
C LYS A 167 -10.34 -1.72 20.36
N VAL A 168 -11.13 -1.99 19.34
CA VAL A 168 -12.29 -1.15 19.00
C VAL A 168 -13.45 -2.01 18.55
N ASN A 169 -14.65 -1.61 18.95
CA ASN A 169 -15.90 -2.14 18.41
C ASN A 169 -16.43 -1.10 17.45
N HIS A 170 -16.67 -1.49 16.20
CA HIS A 170 -17.17 -0.57 15.20
C HIS A 170 -18.27 -1.18 14.35
N SER A 171 -19.11 -0.30 13.83
CA SER A 171 -20.17 -0.68 12.91
C SER A 171 -20.13 0.19 11.67
N TRP A 172 -20.46 -0.40 10.52
CA TRP A 172 -20.64 0.34 9.29
C TRP A 172 -21.83 -0.21 8.51
N GLU A 173 -22.50 0.66 7.77
CA GLU A 173 -23.61 0.30 6.88
C GLU A 173 -23.09 0.23 5.45
N ASN A 174 -23.45 -0.80 4.68
CA ASN A 174 -23.19 -0.82 3.24
C ASN A 174 -24.26 -0.03 2.47
N GLU A 175 -24.09 0.10 1.15
CA GLU A 175 -25.03 0.84 0.30
C GLU A 175 -26.43 0.20 0.22
N GLN A 176 -26.55 -1.07 0.64
CA GLN A 176 -27.80 -1.81 0.71
C GLN A 176 -28.53 -1.60 2.06
N GLY A 177 -27.97 -0.81 2.98
CA GLY A 177 -28.54 -0.58 4.31
C GLY A 177 -28.21 -1.67 5.34
N GLU A 178 -27.33 -2.62 5.00
CA GLU A 178 -26.94 -3.69 5.93
C GLU A 178 -25.87 -3.17 6.90
N VAL A 179 -26.16 -3.29 8.20
CA VAL A 179 -25.23 -2.91 9.26
C VAL A 179 -24.33 -4.08 9.63
N PHE A 180 -23.03 -3.90 9.46
CA PHE A 180 -21.99 -4.81 9.92
C PHE A 180 -21.46 -4.34 11.26
N GLN A 181 -21.23 -5.28 12.17
CA GLN A 181 -20.54 -5.02 13.43
C GLN A 181 -19.26 -5.85 13.47
N GLU A 182 -18.13 -5.20 13.75
CA GLU A 182 -16.83 -5.85 13.89
C GLU A 182 -16.19 -5.45 15.23
N VAL A 183 -15.81 -6.48 16.00
CA VAL A 183 -14.97 -6.34 17.18
C VAL A 183 -13.53 -6.57 16.74
N PHE A 184 -12.73 -5.51 16.73
CA PHE A 184 -11.31 -5.60 16.43
C PHE A 184 -10.51 -5.68 17.73
N ASP A 185 -9.69 -6.72 17.84
CA ASP A 185 -8.66 -6.86 18.88
C ASP A 185 -7.31 -7.16 18.23
N GLY A 186 -6.44 -6.15 18.19
CA GLY A 186 -5.12 -6.24 17.58
C GLY A 186 -4.18 -7.24 18.25
N SER A 187 -4.41 -7.58 19.53
CA SER A 187 -3.55 -8.53 20.26
C SER A 187 -3.66 -9.97 19.76
N GLN A 188 -4.65 -10.27 18.90
CA GLN A 188 -4.87 -11.59 18.33
C GLN A 188 -3.91 -11.91 17.17
N TYR A 189 -3.22 -10.90 16.63
CA TYR A 189 -2.35 -11.04 15.47
C TYR A 189 -0.96 -11.52 15.87
N ILE A 190 -0.43 -12.51 15.14
CA ILE A 190 0.86 -13.15 15.43
C ILE A 190 1.96 -12.78 14.43
N GLY A 191 1.60 -12.10 13.33
CA GLY A 191 2.55 -11.69 12.32
C GLY A 191 1.94 -10.90 11.17
N ILE A 192 2.77 -10.70 10.14
CA ILE A 192 2.43 -10.03 8.89
C ILE A 192 2.61 -11.02 7.75
N TYR A 193 1.65 -11.01 6.83
CA TYR A 193 1.63 -11.72 5.57
C TYR A 193 1.86 -10.72 4.43
N ALA A 194 2.73 -11.06 3.49
CA ALA A 194 2.96 -10.27 2.29
C ALA A 194 3.13 -11.19 1.08
N THR A 195 2.79 -10.68 -0.10
CA THR A 195 3.11 -11.35 -1.37
C THR A 195 4.01 -10.48 -2.22
N ALA A 196 4.97 -11.10 -2.91
CA ALA A 196 5.82 -10.42 -3.87
C ALA A 196 5.97 -11.27 -5.15
N THR A 197 5.95 -10.60 -6.30
CA THR A 197 6.14 -11.23 -7.62
C THR A 197 7.43 -10.77 -8.30
N ASN A 198 8.00 -9.62 -7.88
CA ASN A 198 9.23 -9.08 -8.45
C ASN A 198 10.42 -9.18 -7.46
N PRO A 199 11.66 -9.35 -7.97
CA PRO A 199 12.85 -9.51 -7.11
C PRO A 199 13.14 -8.33 -6.17
N ALA A 200 12.78 -7.10 -6.54
CA ALA A 200 13.04 -5.92 -5.71
C ALA A 200 12.18 -5.96 -4.44
N SER A 201 10.88 -6.25 -4.57
CA SER A 201 9.98 -6.44 -3.44
C SER A 201 10.41 -7.62 -2.57
N MET A 202 10.82 -8.76 -3.16
CA MET A 202 11.35 -9.91 -2.40
C MET A 202 12.59 -9.53 -1.59
N LYS A 203 13.51 -8.76 -2.18
CA LYS A 203 14.72 -8.28 -1.49
C LYS A 203 14.37 -7.36 -0.32
N VAL A 204 13.41 -6.45 -0.50
CA VAL A 204 12.93 -5.58 0.59
C VAL A 204 12.37 -6.43 1.73
N LEU A 205 11.46 -7.37 1.45
CA LEU A 205 10.86 -8.22 2.48
C LEU A 205 11.92 -9.03 3.25
N LYS A 206 12.84 -9.69 2.54
CA LYS A 206 13.94 -10.47 3.16
C LYS A 206 14.84 -9.60 4.04
N ASN A 207 15.15 -8.37 3.62
CA ASN A 207 15.97 -7.43 4.39
C ASN A 207 15.32 -7.01 5.72
N TYR A 208 13.99 -7.02 5.80
CA TYR A 208 13.25 -6.72 7.04
C TYR A 208 12.85 -7.99 7.83
N GLY A 209 13.43 -9.14 7.50
CA GLY A 209 13.27 -10.37 8.28
C GLY A 209 12.01 -11.16 7.96
N PHE A 210 11.36 -10.92 6.82
CA PHE A 210 10.31 -11.81 6.34
C PHE A 210 10.92 -13.12 5.80
N THR A 211 10.31 -14.24 6.15
CA THR A 211 10.66 -15.58 5.65
C THR A 211 9.76 -15.94 4.48
N GLU A 212 10.33 -16.54 3.43
CA GLU A 212 9.58 -17.10 2.31
C GLU A 212 8.99 -18.46 2.72
N GLU A 213 7.66 -18.58 2.70
CA GLU A 213 6.93 -19.76 3.19
C GLU A 213 6.28 -20.55 2.05
N GLY A 214 6.26 -19.99 0.85
CA GLY A 214 5.69 -20.68 -0.30
C GLY A 214 5.64 -19.83 -1.56
N LYS A 215 5.13 -20.47 -2.61
CA LYS A 215 4.89 -19.85 -3.91
C LYS A 215 3.58 -20.38 -4.50
N SER A 216 2.93 -19.56 -5.32
CA SER A 216 1.76 -19.96 -6.09
C SER A 216 1.77 -19.25 -7.44
N GLU A 217 1.12 -19.84 -8.44
CA GLU A 217 1.02 -19.24 -9.77
C GLU A 217 0.03 -18.06 -9.79
N CYS A 218 0.32 -17.07 -10.63
CA CYS A 218 -0.52 -15.90 -10.92
C CYS A 218 -0.39 -15.50 -12.39
N ASN A 219 -1.14 -14.49 -12.84
CA ASN A 219 -1.22 -14.14 -14.26
C ASN A 219 0.12 -13.82 -14.93
N TRP A 220 1.09 -13.34 -14.16
CA TRP A 220 2.38 -12.85 -14.67
C TRP A 220 3.59 -13.61 -14.11
N GLY A 221 3.37 -14.85 -13.65
CA GLY A 221 4.41 -15.74 -13.12
C GLY A 221 4.05 -16.24 -11.73
N SER A 222 5.05 -16.41 -10.86
CA SER A 222 4.81 -16.87 -9.49
C SER A 222 4.70 -15.70 -8.52
N LYS A 223 3.69 -15.74 -7.65
CA LYS A 223 3.64 -14.93 -6.42
C LYS A 223 4.26 -15.72 -5.27
N TYR A 224 5.21 -15.10 -4.59
CA TYR A 224 5.91 -15.65 -3.45
C TYR A 224 5.28 -15.12 -2.17
N ILE A 225 5.09 -16.02 -1.22
CA ILE A 225 4.40 -15.76 0.04
C ILE A 225 5.46 -15.56 1.12
N TYR A 226 5.36 -14.44 1.83
CA TYR A 226 6.27 -14.05 2.88
C TYR A 226 5.53 -13.87 4.19
N LYS A 227 6.13 -14.35 5.29
CA LYS A 227 5.62 -14.13 6.66
C LYS A 227 6.68 -13.48 7.54
N TYR A 228 6.25 -12.54 8.36
CA TYR A 228 7.03 -11.96 9.45
C TYR A 228 6.32 -12.27 10.75
N LEU A 229 6.93 -13.06 11.63
CA LEU A 229 6.37 -13.35 12.95
C LEU A 229 6.79 -12.26 13.94
N PHE A 230 5.83 -11.79 14.75
CA PHE A 230 6.17 -10.89 15.83
C PHE A 230 7.02 -11.62 16.85
N LYS A 231 8.10 -10.97 17.31
CA LYS A 231 8.85 -11.44 18.47
C LYS A 231 7.99 -11.12 19.69
N ILE A 232 7.33 -12.16 20.23
CA ILE A 232 6.58 -12.10 21.48
C ILE A 232 7.57 -12.24 22.64
#